data_AF-A0A914DSD8-F1
#
_entry.id   AF-A0A914DSD8-F1
#
_cell.length_a   1.000
_cell.length_b   1.000
_cell.length_c   1.000
_cell.angle_alpha   90.00
_cell.angle_beta   90.00
_cell.angle_gamma   90.00
#
_symmetry.space_group_name_H-M   'P 1'
#
loop_
_entity.id
_entity.type
_entity.pdbx_description
1 polymer ?
#
loop_
_entity_poly.entity_id
_entity_poly.type
_entity_poly.pdbx_seq_one_letter_code
_entity_poly.pdbx_strand_id
1 'polypeptide(L)'
;MFNIARIGAPTDVHMVSTIDNKFSDDFIKRVRPYADKYFDKEYEKMVIIVRRFESEMSYKWPNNISELFESYSYGRSVEFHKFVWAIGHSIPGLNEWFYQSLKNEATNLTKVQYLGPFWEPQILARRNDPYHYEKQPIGCADQQVFTYLFCRAEYEFYVISHAFSTHPVAERIRNAKGHNFLSLCTNGDLRYSFYVFNQSVTWEDYISVAFFIDANSYEDIQQYITDYYCEQNMRNKVSTHLVWKQSSNTSECLTMPFPVNNFTLNKNCTKTGPYVQSHSKNKNWTTDYPQNAMFNIARIGAPTDVHMVSTIDNKFSDDFIRRVRPYADKYLDKEYEKMVIIVRRFESEMSYKWPNNISELFESYTNGRSVEFHKFVWAIGHSIPGLNEWFYQSLKDKATNLTKIKYLGPFWEPQILVRRNDPHHYEKQPIGCADQQVFTYVFCRAEYEFYVLSHAFSTHPGILKKPTDRITNCSALKTEGPKFFHLMNKMFPKTKVTCGKITNEENIGLNS
;
A
#
# COMPACT_ATOMS: atom_id res chain seq x y z
N MET A 1 29.56 30.78 12.98
CA MET A 1 30.53 29.72 12.62
C MET A 1 30.93 29.09 13.93
N PHE A 2 30.34 27.96 14.31
CA PHE A 2 30.73 27.24 15.51
C PHE A 2 31.55 26.05 15.06
N ASN A 3 32.85 26.05 15.39
CA ASN A 3 33.67 24.86 15.26
C ASN A 3 33.33 23.95 16.43
N ILE A 4 32.68 22.81 16.19
CA ILE A 4 32.56 21.76 17.20
C ILE A 4 33.82 20.91 17.11
N ALA A 5 34.74 21.10 18.05
CA ALA A 5 35.74 20.09 18.36
C ALA A 5 35.09 19.05 19.29
N ARG A 6 34.96 17.79 18.86
CA ARG A 6 34.66 16.68 19.77
C ARG A 6 35.91 16.40 20.61
N ILE A 7 35.94 16.95 21.82
CA ILE A 7 36.94 16.59 22.83
C ILE A 7 36.41 15.33 23.54
N GLY A 8 37.05 14.17 23.34
CA GLY A 8 36.96 13.04 24.28
C GLY A 8 35.95 11.93 24.02
N ALA A 9 35.51 11.65 22.78
CA ALA A 9 34.86 10.36 22.52
C ALA A 9 35.91 9.23 22.61
N PRO A 10 35.78 8.23 23.51
CA PRO A 10 36.80 7.21 23.74
C PRO A 10 36.86 6.13 22.64
N THR A 11 36.00 6.21 21.63
CA THR A 11 35.89 5.22 20.54
C THR A 11 35.83 5.88 19.16
N ASP A 12 36.28 5.14 18.15
CA ASP A 12 36.37 5.62 16.76
C ASP A 12 35.18 5.21 15.88
N VAL A 13 34.31 4.31 16.36
CA VAL A 13 32.99 3.99 15.77
C VAL A 13 31.87 4.61 16.61
N HIS A 14 30.86 5.16 15.94
CA HIS A 14 29.69 5.78 16.56
C HIS A 14 28.40 5.45 15.81
N MET A 15 27.28 5.59 16.50
CA MET A 15 25.93 5.46 15.96
C MET A 15 25.10 6.61 16.51
N VAL A 16 24.43 7.36 15.63
CA VAL A 16 23.56 8.48 16.04
C VAL A 16 22.16 7.95 16.26
N SER A 17 21.68 7.98 17.49
CA SER A 17 20.39 7.43 17.90
C SER A 17 19.62 8.44 18.74
N THR A 18 18.29 8.37 18.73
CA THR A 18 17.47 9.10 19.69
C THR A 18 17.66 8.50 21.10
N ILE A 19 17.48 9.33 22.13
CA ILE A 19 17.75 8.98 23.54
C ILE A 19 16.81 7.90 24.09
N ASP A 20 15.66 7.72 23.45
CA ASP A 20 14.60 6.80 23.84
C ASP A 20 14.71 5.43 23.17
N ASN A 21 15.73 5.20 22.33
CA ASN A 21 16.01 3.88 21.80
C ASN A 21 16.58 2.95 22.87
N LYS A 22 16.08 1.72 22.90
CA LYS A 22 16.65 0.58 23.61
C LYS A 22 17.32 -0.36 22.61
N PHE A 23 18.50 -0.87 22.93
CA PHE A 23 19.21 -1.85 22.12
C PHE A 23 19.01 -3.26 22.66
N SER A 24 19.21 -4.29 21.83
CA SER A 24 19.24 -5.67 22.33
C SER A 24 20.31 -5.84 23.40
N ASP A 25 20.09 -6.73 24.38
CA ASP A 25 21.00 -6.90 25.53
C ASP A 25 22.42 -7.33 25.09
N ASP A 26 22.50 -8.08 23.98
CA ASP A 26 23.75 -8.54 23.39
C ASP A 26 24.30 -7.60 22.30
N PHE A 27 23.70 -6.43 22.06
CA PHE A 27 24.01 -5.52 20.96
C PHE A 27 25.51 -5.25 20.82
N ILE A 28 26.17 -4.81 21.90
CA ILE A 28 27.62 -4.50 21.88
C ILE A 28 28.46 -5.76 21.61
N LYS A 29 28.07 -6.90 22.20
CA LYS A 29 28.77 -8.18 21.97
C LYS A 29 28.69 -8.60 20.50
N ARG A 30 27.57 -8.32 19.83
CA ARG A 30 27.33 -8.67 18.43
C ARG A 30 28.01 -7.71 17.45
N VAL A 31 27.97 -6.40 17.73
CA VAL A 31 28.45 -5.35 16.82
C VAL A 31 29.96 -5.15 16.91
N ARG A 32 30.56 -5.24 18.12
CA ARG A 32 31.98 -4.91 18.35
C ARG A 32 32.95 -5.65 17.43
N PRO A 33 32.86 -6.98 17.21
CA PRO A 33 33.81 -7.68 16.34
C PRO A 33 33.80 -7.20 14.89
N TYR A 34 32.69 -6.64 14.42
CA TYR A 34 32.58 -6.06 13.08
C TYR A 34 33.02 -4.61 13.08
N ALA A 35 32.68 -3.84 14.11
CA ALA A 35 33.17 -2.48 14.29
C ALA A 35 34.71 -2.43 14.41
N ASP A 36 35.34 -3.44 15.02
CA ASP A 36 36.80 -3.53 15.12
C ASP A 36 37.44 -3.85 13.75
N LYS A 37 36.78 -4.63 12.89
CA LYS A 37 37.22 -4.92 11.51
C LYS A 37 37.14 -3.72 10.57
N TYR A 38 36.35 -2.69 10.89
CA TYR A 38 36.28 -1.43 10.11
C TYR A 38 37.58 -0.62 10.10
N PHE A 39 38.51 -0.94 11.01
CA PHE A 39 39.81 -0.28 11.10
C PHE A 39 40.87 -0.90 10.18
N ASP A 40 40.59 -2.05 9.56
CA ASP A 40 41.46 -2.64 8.56
C ASP A 40 41.19 -2.04 7.17
N LYS A 41 42.25 -1.77 6.39
CA LYS A 41 42.16 -1.17 5.04
C LYS A 41 41.27 -1.95 4.06
N GLU A 42 41.06 -3.24 4.30
CA GLU A 42 40.22 -4.11 3.49
C GLU A 42 38.72 -3.75 3.58
N TYR A 43 38.29 -3.10 4.67
CA TYR A 43 36.87 -2.78 4.94
C TYR A 43 36.61 -1.26 5.02
N GLU A 44 37.48 -0.46 4.40
CA GLU A 44 37.46 1.02 4.50
C GLU A 44 36.18 1.65 3.93
N LYS A 45 35.49 0.98 2.99
CA LYS A 45 34.26 1.45 2.34
C LYS A 45 33.04 0.59 2.69
N MET A 46 32.83 0.33 3.97
CA MET A 46 31.69 -0.45 4.46
C MET A 46 30.81 0.42 5.38
N VAL A 47 29.49 0.18 5.45
CA VAL A 47 28.58 0.73 6.47
C VAL A 47 27.73 -0.38 7.09
N ILE A 48 27.65 -0.44 8.43
CA ILE A 48 26.81 -1.40 9.16
C ILE A 48 25.46 -0.76 9.44
N ILE A 49 24.41 -1.39 8.96
CA ILE A 49 23.02 -1.06 9.22
C ILE A 49 22.49 -1.95 10.34
N VAL A 50 21.87 -1.31 11.31
CA VAL A 50 21.12 -1.94 12.40
C VAL A 50 19.64 -1.81 12.10
N ARG A 51 18.87 -2.89 12.21
CA ARG A 51 17.41 -2.78 12.09
C ARG A 51 16.84 -2.10 13.33
N ARG A 52 15.98 -1.12 13.10
CA ARG A 52 15.24 -0.41 14.14
C ARG A 52 13.78 -0.80 14.08
N PHE A 53 13.17 -0.98 15.24
CA PHE A 53 11.78 -1.35 15.39
C PHE A 53 11.05 -0.34 16.28
N GLU A 54 9.76 -0.18 16.08
CA GLU A 54 8.85 0.45 17.02
C GLU A 54 8.15 -0.64 17.82
N SER A 55 8.05 -0.48 19.13
CA SER A 55 7.36 -1.44 20.00
C SER A 55 6.35 -0.75 20.91
N GLU A 56 5.23 -1.44 21.14
CA GLU A 56 4.15 -0.94 21.98
C GLU A 56 4.64 -0.68 23.42
N MET A 57 4.35 0.51 23.97
CA MET A 57 4.77 0.88 25.33
C MET A 57 4.09 0.06 26.44
N SER A 58 2.93 -0.53 26.17
CA SER A 58 2.17 -1.35 27.13
C SER A 58 2.73 -2.77 27.29
N TYR A 59 3.66 -3.17 26.42
CA TYR A 59 4.22 -4.51 26.35
C TYR A 59 5.69 -4.53 26.78
N LYS A 60 6.20 -5.70 27.22
CA LYS A 60 7.61 -5.89 27.55
C LYS A 60 8.45 -5.68 26.29
N TRP A 61 9.37 -4.72 26.31
CA TRP A 61 10.22 -4.46 25.15
C TRP A 61 11.21 -5.60 24.94
N PRO A 62 11.35 -6.06 23.69
CA PRO A 62 12.18 -7.21 23.39
C PRO A 62 13.65 -6.93 23.69
N ASN A 63 14.28 -7.83 24.44
CA ASN A 63 15.68 -7.77 24.82
C ASN A 63 16.59 -8.57 23.87
N ASN A 64 16.02 -9.54 23.16
CA ASN A 64 16.74 -10.45 22.28
C ASN A 64 15.91 -10.76 21.03
N ILE A 65 16.52 -11.44 20.06
CA ILE A 65 15.91 -11.72 18.77
C ILE A 65 14.64 -12.59 18.86
N SER A 66 14.58 -13.53 19.81
CA SER A 66 13.41 -14.39 20.00
C SER A 66 12.22 -13.59 20.52
N GLU A 67 12.44 -12.74 21.52
CA GLU A 67 11.40 -11.83 22.04
C GLU A 67 10.96 -10.82 20.97
N LEU A 68 11.90 -10.30 20.17
CA LEU A 68 11.56 -9.39 19.07
C LEU A 68 10.73 -10.09 18.00
N PHE A 69 11.12 -11.30 17.60
CA PHE A 69 10.38 -12.08 16.60
C PHE A 69 8.97 -12.42 17.10
N GLU A 70 8.84 -12.79 18.37
CA GLU A 70 7.55 -13.02 19.01
C GLU A 70 6.69 -11.74 18.96
N SER A 71 7.22 -10.62 19.46
CA SER A 71 6.54 -9.33 19.48
C SER A 71 6.14 -8.87 18.06
N TYR A 72 7.02 -9.05 17.07
CA TYR A 72 6.78 -8.76 15.67
C TYR A 72 5.67 -9.65 15.08
N SER A 73 5.70 -10.96 15.38
CA SER A 73 4.71 -11.93 14.91
C SER A 73 3.31 -11.69 15.49
N TYR A 74 3.23 -11.04 16.65
CA TYR A 74 1.96 -10.59 17.25
C TYR A 74 1.57 -9.16 16.87
N GLY A 75 2.32 -8.50 15.98
CA GLY A 75 2.04 -7.12 15.55
C GLY A 75 2.30 -6.06 16.63
N ARG A 76 2.99 -6.42 17.72
CA ARG A 76 3.35 -5.51 18.83
C ARG A 76 4.66 -4.77 18.58
N SER A 77 5.47 -5.29 17.66
CA SER A 77 6.64 -4.60 17.11
C SER A 77 6.55 -4.52 15.59
N VAL A 78 6.98 -3.40 15.02
CA VAL A 78 7.08 -3.18 13.57
C VAL A 78 8.41 -2.55 13.24
N GLU A 79 8.86 -2.61 11.97
CA GLU A 79 10.03 -1.81 11.58
C GLU A 79 9.78 -0.32 11.83
N PHE A 80 10.83 0.40 12.19
CA PHE A 80 10.75 1.81 12.59
C PHE A 80 10.07 2.66 11.50
N HIS A 81 9.14 3.53 11.91
CA HIS A 81 8.32 4.33 11.02
C HIS A 81 7.63 3.55 9.89
N LYS A 82 7.39 2.23 10.05
CA LYS A 82 6.71 1.41 9.03
C LYS A 82 5.38 2.00 8.58
N PHE A 83 4.68 2.73 9.46
CA PHE A 83 3.38 3.34 9.17
C PHE A 83 3.45 4.82 8.77
N VAL A 84 4.57 5.50 9.00
CA VAL A 84 4.71 6.96 8.79
C VAL A 84 5.63 7.26 7.61
N TRP A 85 6.70 6.49 7.45
CA TRP A 85 7.75 6.69 6.44
C TRP A 85 8.44 5.37 6.06
N ALA A 86 7.66 4.39 5.60
CA ALA A 86 8.20 3.07 5.23
C ALA A 86 9.32 3.15 4.19
N ILE A 87 9.18 4.02 3.18
CA ILE A 87 10.16 4.16 2.09
C ILE A 87 11.55 4.56 2.63
N GLY A 88 11.60 5.37 3.68
CA GLY A 88 12.88 5.78 4.25
C GLY A 88 13.52 4.74 5.14
N HIS A 89 12.75 4.01 5.95
CA HIS A 89 13.34 3.14 6.98
C HIS A 89 13.28 1.64 6.69
N SER A 90 12.59 1.22 5.61
CA SER A 90 12.53 -0.19 5.23
C SER A 90 13.91 -0.72 4.82
N ILE A 91 14.24 -1.92 5.29
CA ILE A 91 15.48 -2.62 4.94
C ILE A 91 15.11 -3.99 4.33
N PRO A 92 15.51 -4.32 3.09
CA PRO A 92 15.17 -5.59 2.44
C PRO A 92 15.62 -6.82 3.23
N GLY A 93 14.94 -7.94 3.05
CA GLY A 93 15.34 -9.22 3.62
C GLY A 93 15.02 -9.38 5.12
N LEU A 94 13.90 -8.83 5.60
CA LEU A 94 13.52 -8.91 7.02
C LEU A 94 13.28 -10.36 7.47
N ASN A 95 12.59 -11.15 6.66
CA ASN A 95 12.29 -12.55 6.99
C ASN A 95 13.55 -13.40 7.02
N GLU A 96 14.44 -13.19 6.05
CA GLU A 96 15.75 -13.81 5.97
C GLU A 96 16.62 -13.40 7.17
N TRP A 97 16.57 -12.11 7.55
CA TRP A 97 17.27 -11.59 8.72
C TRP A 97 16.77 -12.24 10.02
N PHE A 98 15.45 -12.37 10.22
CA PHE A 98 14.89 -13.08 11.36
C PHE A 98 15.29 -14.56 11.35
N TYR A 99 15.14 -15.24 10.20
CA TYR A 99 15.50 -16.63 10.04
C TYR A 99 16.96 -16.91 10.39
N GLN A 100 17.88 -16.09 9.88
CA GLN A 100 19.31 -16.20 10.17
C GLN A 100 19.60 -15.91 11.65
N SER A 101 18.99 -14.86 12.20
CA SER A 101 19.22 -14.44 13.58
C SER A 101 18.61 -15.40 14.62
N LEU A 102 17.60 -16.19 14.23
CA LEU A 102 16.98 -17.20 15.10
C LEU A 102 17.68 -18.57 15.02
N LYS A 103 18.29 -18.90 13.87
CA LYS A 103 18.92 -20.22 13.65
C LYS A 103 20.40 -20.28 13.93
N ASN A 104 21.11 -19.17 13.76
CA ASN A 104 22.56 -19.13 13.88
C ASN A 104 22.97 -18.57 15.24
N GLU A 105 23.99 -19.13 15.88
CA GLU A 105 24.57 -18.49 17.06
C GLU A 105 25.61 -17.42 16.68
N ALA A 106 26.18 -17.51 15.47
CA ALA A 106 27.14 -16.54 14.96
C ALA A 106 26.45 -15.35 14.29
N THR A 107 26.88 -14.14 14.68
CA THR A 107 26.53 -12.90 13.99
C THR A 107 27.09 -12.93 12.58
N ASN A 108 26.37 -12.38 11.60
CA ASN A 108 26.80 -12.24 10.21
C ASN A 108 26.39 -10.87 9.64
N LEU A 109 26.95 -10.54 8.47
CA LEU A 109 26.61 -9.35 7.69
C LEU A 109 25.95 -9.77 6.37
N THR A 110 24.83 -9.16 6.03
CA THR A 110 24.16 -9.36 4.73
C THR A 110 24.28 -8.08 3.91
N LYS A 111 24.91 -8.16 2.74
CA LYS A 111 25.01 -7.01 1.82
C LYS A 111 23.62 -6.61 1.33
N VAL A 112 23.34 -5.32 1.35
CA VAL A 112 22.11 -4.73 0.82
C VAL A 112 22.43 -3.63 -0.18
N GLN A 113 21.56 -3.45 -1.15
CA GLN A 113 21.68 -2.34 -2.10
C GLN A 113 21.16 -1.06 -1.45
N TYR A 114 21.77 0.05 -1.83
CA TYR A 114 21.26 1.37 -1.51
C TYR A 114 19.88 1.57 -2.15
N LEU A 115 18.90 2.03 -1.37
CA LEU A 115 17.49 2.09 -1.80
C LEU A 115 17.03 3.47 -2.31
N GLY A 116 17.91 4.48 -2.28
CA GLY A 116 17.63 5.81 -2.83
C GLY A 116 17.86 6.95 -1.85
N PRO A 117 17.74 8.21 -2.31
CA PRO A 117 18.09 9.42 -1.57
C PRO A 117 17.25 9.67 -0.31
N PHE A 118 16.11 9.00 -0.19
CA PHE A 118 15.23 9.07 0.97
C PHE A 118 15.47 7.95 1.97
N TRP A 119 16.36 7.00 1.64
CA TRP A 119 16.67 5.87 2.50
C TRP A 119 17.51 6.33 3.69
N GLU A 120 17.03 5.97 4.87
CA GLU A 120 17.42 6.50 6.16
C GLU A 120 17.58 5.36 7.18
N PRO A 121 18.45 4.37 6.91
CA PRO A 121 18.70 3.30 7.86
C PRO A 121 19.48 3.81 9.08
N GLN A 122 19.28 3.15 10.21
CA GLN A 122 20.11 3.36 11.39
C GLN A 122 21.50 2.76 11.15
N ILE A 123 22.53 3.60 11.05
CA ILE A 123 23.88 3.16 10.68
C ILE A 123 24.94 3.43 11.75
N LEU A 124 25.94 2.54 11.77
CA LEU A 124 27.21 2.71 12.48
C LEU A 124 28.24 3.26 11.48
N ALA A 125 28.92 4.32 11.87
CA ALA A 125 29.94 5.00 11.07
C ALA A 125 31.18 5.31 11.91
N ARG A 126 32.33 5.43 11.24
CA ARG A 126 33.58 5.89 11.86
C ARG A 126 33.58 7.39 12.04
N ARG A 127 34.39 7.86 12.98
CA ARG A 127 34.61 9.29 13.26
C ARG A 127 34.93 10.12 12.02
N ASN A 128 35.69 9.56 11.08
CA ASN A 128 36.17 10.25 9.88
C ASN A 128 35.28 10.02 8.64
N ASP A 129 34.21 9.22 8.77
CA ASP A 129 33.25 9.03 7.69
C ASP A 129 32.41 10.32 7.47
N PRO A 130 31.82 10.54 6.28
CA PRO A 130 31.16 11.81 5.93
C PRO A 130 30.11 12.25 6.96
N TYR A 131 30.35 13.30 7.75
CA TYR A 131 29.49 13.69 8.87
C TYR A 131 28.45 14.77 8.49
N HIS A 132 27.46 15.00 9.36
CA HIS A 132 26.35 15.95 9.17
C HIS A 132 26.77 17.29 8.53
N TYR A 133 25.99 17.76 7.55
CA TYR A 133 26.17 19.11 7.03
C TYR A 133 25.65 20.13 8.06
N GLU A 134 26.57 20.73 8.82
CA GLU A 134 26.26 21.62 9.97
C GLU A 134 25.40 22.86 9.64
N LYS A 135 25.22 23.18 8.34
CA LYS A 135 24.34 24.28 7.92
C LYS A 135 22.91 23.85 7.58
N GLN A 136 22.55 22.58 7.76
CA GLN A 136 21.16 22.14 7.56
C GLN A 136 20.25 22.68 8.68
N PRO A 137 19.05 23.19 8.33
CA PRO A 137 18.06 23.59 9.33
C PRO A 137 17.64 22.38 10.19
N ILE A 138 17.46 22.60 11.49
CA ILE A 138 16.94 21.59 12.43
C ILE A 138 15.57 21.13 11.92
N GLY A 139 15.41 19.82 11.68
CA GLY A 139 14.17 19.20 11.17
C GLY A 139 14.18 18.77 9.70
N CYS A 140 15.28 18.96 8.96
CA CYS A 140 15.43 18.46 7.60
C CYS A 140 16.35 17.23 7.53
N ALA A 141 15.76 16.03 7.47
CA ALA A 141 16.30 14.80 6.86
C ALA A 141 17.84 14.59 6.94
N ASP A 142 18.38 14.61 8.14
CA ASP A 142 19.82 14.59 8.43
C ASP A 142 20.46 13.22 8.11
N GLN A 143 19.77 12.11 8.41
CA GLN A 143 20.25 10.76 8.06
C GLN A 143 20.10 10.41 6.56
N GLN A 144 19.20 11.08 5.82
CA GLN A 144 19.04 10.87 4.37
C GLN A 144 20.24 11.41 3.59
N VAL A 145 20.68 12.63 3.92
CA VAL A 145 21.89 13.22 3.33
C VAL A 145 23.12 12.37 3.66
N PHE A 146 23.21 11.86 4.88
CA PHE A 146 24.29 10.98 5.32
C PHE A 146 24.37 9.70 4.47
N THR A 147 23.25 8.97 4.33
CA THR A 147 23.18 7.73 3.54
C THR A 147 23.50 7.98 2.06
N TYR A 148 23.02 9.11 1.51
CA TYR A 148 23.37 9.54 0.16
C TYR A 148 24.87 9.82 -0.01
N LEU A 149 25.53 10.46 0.96
CA LEU A 149 26.97 10.72 0.92
C LEU A 149 27.79 9.43 0.96
N PHE A 150 27.40 8.43 1.75
CA PHE A 150 28.03 7.10 1.73
C PHE A 150 27.91 6.44 0.37
N CYS A 151 26.71 6.48 -0.23
CA CYS A 151 26.50 5.96 -1.57
C CYS A 151 27.41 6.67 -2.60
N ARG A 152 27.51 8.01 -2.53
CA ARG A 152 28.37 8.82 -3.41
C ARG A 152 29.86 8.54 -3.24
N ALA A 153 30.27 8.16 -2.03
CA ALA A 153 31.64 7.77 -1.71
C ALA A 153 31.93 6.28 -1.99
N GLU A 154 30.98 5.57 -2.62
CA GLU A 154 31.06 4.15 -3.01
C GLU A 154 31.17 3.19 -1.81
N TYR A 155 30.52 3.52 -0.69
CA TYR A 155 30.42 2.60 0.44
C TYR A 155 29.43 1.48 0.16
N GLU A 156 29.75 0.31 0.68
CA GLU A 156 28.89 -0.86 0.64
C GLU A 156 28.06 -0.97 1.92
N PHE A 157 26.77 -1.28 1.78
CA PHE A 157 25.83 -1.34 2.90
C PHE A 157 25.61 -2.77 3.37
N TYR A 158 25.73 -3.01 4.68
CA TYR A 158 25.61 -4.34 5.26
C TYR A 158 24.69 -4.33 6.48
N VAL A 159 23.69 -5.20 6.49
CA VAL A 159 22.80 -5.38 7.64
C VAL A 159 23.40 -6.42 8.57
N ILE A 160 23.57 -6.07 9.85
CA ILE A 160 24.04 -7.00 10.88
C ILE A 160 22.88 -7.83 11.43
N SER A 161 23.07 -9.14 11.58
CA SER A 161 22.09 -10.01 12.26
C SER A 161 22.15 -9.88 13.78
N HIS A 162 21.10 -10.32 14.47
CA HIS A 162 20.95 -10.37 15.94
C HIS A 162 20.87 -9.01 16.65
N ALA A 163 21.61 -8.01 16.18
CA ALA A 163 21.64 -6.67 16.75
C ALA A 163 20.50 -5.81 16.18
N PHE A 164 19.69 -5.26 17.07
CA PHE A 164 18.59 -4.35 16.73
C PHE A 164 18.42 -3.27 17.79
N SER A 165 17.64 -2.26 17.45
CA SER A 165 17.12 -1.28 18.40
C SER A 165 15.60 -1.21 18.35
N THR A 166 15.00 -0.86 19.48
CA THR A 166 13.57 -0.60 19.63
C THR A 166 13.33 0.81 20.12
N HIS A 167 12.36 1.48 19.51
CA HIS A 167 11.90 2.82 19.85
C HIS A 167 10.48 2.75 20.44
N PRO A 168 10.15 3.58 21.45
CA PRO A 168 8.79 3.68 21.95
C PRO A 168 7.87 4.21 20.87
N VAL A 169 6.70 3.59 20.71
CA VAL A 169 5.61 4.25 19.99
C VAL A 169 5.11 5.41 20.87
N ALA A 170 5.52 6.64 20.56
CA ALA A 170 4.80 7.83 21.01
C ALA A 170 3.35 7.70 20.53
N GLU A 171 2.38 7.65 21.44
CA GLU A 171 0.91 7.81 21.37
C GLU A 171 0.13 7.91 20.03
N ARG A 172 0.73 8.30 18.91
CA ARG A 172 0.12 8.49 17.58
C ARG A 172 -0.48 7.23 16.95
N ILE A 173 -0.09 6.02 17.37
CA ILE A 173 -0.75 4.77 16.91
C ILE A 173 -1.96 4.40 17.82
N ARG A 174 -2.02 4.90 19.06
CA ARG A 174 -3.19 4.69 19.95
C ARG A 174 -4.43 5.47 19.52
N ASN A 175 -4.28 6.55 18.73
CA ASN A 175 -5.42 7.27 18.16
C ASN A 175 -6.20 6.47 17.09
N ALA A 176 -5.73 5.28 16.69
CA ALA A 176 -6.47 4.33 15.88
C ALA A 176 -7.71 3.72 16.59
N LYS A 177 -7.89 3.94 17.90
CA LYS A 177 -9.13 3.58 18.60
C LYS A 177 -10.24 4.65 18.53
N GLY A 178 -10.01 5.78 17.87
CA GLY A 178 -10.96 6.90 17.85
C GLY A 178 -11.75 7.08 16.55
N HIS A 179 -11.11 7.07 15.38
CA HIS A 179 -11.79 7.62 14.20
C HIS A 179 -11.56 6.85 12.89
N ASN A 180 -10.37 6.31 12.63
CA ASN A 180 -10.01 5.84 11.29
C ASN A 180 -9.54 4.39 11.30
N PHE A 181 -10.21 3.52 10.54
CA PHE A 181 -9.97 2.07 10.49
C PHE A 181 -9.88 1.50 9.07
N LEU A 182 -10.44 2.18 8.07
CA LEU A 182 -10.55 1.68 6.70
C LEU A 182 -9.96 2.66 5.70
N SER A 183 -8.98 2.21 4.91
CA SER A 183 -8.43 3.01 3.82
C SER A 183 -9.08 2.66 2.49
N LEU A 184 -9.60 3.65 1.78
CA LEU A 184 -9.91 3.51 0.34
C LEU A 184 -8.59 3.45 -0.43
N CYS A 185 -8.25 2.28 -0.96
CA CYS A 185 -7.07 2.06 -1.77
C CYS A 185 -7.45 2.14 -3.25
N THR A 186 -6.99 3.20 -3.92
CA THR A 186 -7.36 3.49 -5.30
C THR A 186 -6.15 3.87 -6.14
N ASN A 187 -6.34 3.95 -7.45
CA ASN A 187 -5.29 4.35 -8.38
C ASN A 187 -5.86 5.19 -9.51
N GLY A 188 -4.96 5.88 -10.21
CA GLY A 188 -5.28 6.55 -11.45
C GLY A 188 -4.04 7.11 -12.12
N ASP A 189 -4.29 7.96 -13.09
CA ASP A 189 -3.33 8.91 -13.64
C ASP A 189 -3.67 10.30 -13.06
N LEU A 190 -2.71 11.23 -12.98
CA LEU A 190 -2.95 12.56 -12.42
C LEU A 190 -4.06 13.35 -13.12
N ARG A 191 -4.36 13.04 -14.39
CA ARG A 191 -5.52 13.58 -15.13
C ARG A 191 -6.86 13.26 -14.47
N TYR A 192 -6.91 12.24 -13.62
CA TYR A 192 -8.08 11.80 -12.85
C TYR A 192 -8.05 12.26 -11.39
N SER A 193 -7.09 13.13 -11.02
CA SER A 193 -6.92 13.60 -9.65
C SER A 193 -8.17 14.28 -9.07
N PHE A 194 -9.01 14.92 -9.90
CA PHE A 194 -10.30 15.50 -9.50
C PHE A 194 -11.22 14.51 -8.76
N TYR A 195 -11.17 13.22 -9.13
CA TYR A 195 -11.93 12.19 -8.41
C TYR A 195 -11.40 12.00 -6.98
N VAL A 196 -10.08 12.12 -6.73
CA VAL A 196 -9.54 12.06 -5.36
C VAL A 196 -10.05 13.22 -4.52
N PHE A 197 -10.14 14.42 -5.08
CA PHE A 197 -10.70 15.57 -4.36
C PHE A 197 -12.15 15.31 -3.97
N ASN A 198 -12.97 14.79 -4.89
CA ASN A 198 -14.35 14.41 -4.59
C ASN A 198 -14.44 13.30 -3.53
N GLN A 199 -13.56 12.29 -3.61
CA GLN A 199 -13.48 11.22 -2.60
C GLN A 199 -13.04 11.77 -1.23
N SER A 200 -12.12 12.73 -1.17
CA SER A 200 -11.68 13.32 0.11
C SER A 200 -12.82 14.00 0.90
N VAL A 201 -13.85 14.45 0.18
CA VAL A 201 -15.07 15.04 0.75
C VAL A 201 -16.09 13.96 1.15
N THR A 202 -16.26 12.94 0.31
CA THR A 202 -17.36 11.96 0.46
C THR A 202 -16.97 10.71 1.25
N TRP A 203 -15.71 10.28 1.18
CA TRP A 203 -15.18 9.18 1.97
C TRP A 203 -14.84 9.66 3.38
N GLU A 204 -15.43 8.99 4.38
CA GLU A 204 -15.33 9.45 5.77
C GLU A 204 -13.93 9.23 6.37
N ASP A 205 -13.24 8.18 5.95
CA ASP A 205 -11.99 7.68 6.54
C ASP A 205 -10.76 8.03 5.66
N TYR A 206 -9.65 7.30 5.77
CA TYR A 206 -8.44 7.55 5.00
C TYR A 206 -8.53 7.09 3.53
N ILE A 207 -7.78 7.74 2.65
CA ILE A 207 -7.62 7.40 1.24
C ILE A 207 -6.13 7.19 0.98
N SER A 208 -5.78 6.11 0.28
CA SER A 208 -4.46 5.87 -0.26
C SER A 208 -4.56 5.78 -1.78
N VAL A 209 -3.91 6.69 -2.49
CA VAL A 209 -3.98 6.77 -3.94
C VAL A 209 -2.59 6.65 -4.56
N ALA A 210 -2.48 5.78 -5.56
CA ALA A 210 -1.27 5.67 -6.37
C ALA A 210 -1.51 6.25 -7.77
N PHE A 211 -0.72 7.25 -8.15
CA PHE A 211 -0.77 7.90 -9.46
C PHE A 211 0.39 7.44 -10.34
N PHE A 212 0.07 6.91 -11.51
CA PHE A 212 1.07 6.62 -12.53
C PHE A 212 1.38 7.91 -13.29
N ILE A 213 2.68 8.20 -13.43
CA ILE A 213 3.22 9.35 -14.10
C ILE A 213 3.87 8.87 -15.40
N ASP A 214 3.23 9.23 -16.51
CA ASP A 214 3.78 9.12 -17.85
C ASP A 214 4.30 10.48 -18.35
N ALA A 215 4.83 10.50 -19.58
CA ALA A 215 5.34 11.74 -20.17
C ALA A 215 4.26 12.83 -20.35
N ASN A 216 2.97 12.46 -20.38
CA ASN A 216 1.87 13.39 -20.65
C ASN A 216 1.21 13.93 -19.37
N SER A 217 1.40 13.27 -18.24
CA SER A 217 0.85 13.63 -16.92
C SER A 217 1.88 14.31 -16.02
N TYR A 218 3.11 14.47 -16.52
CA TYR A 218 4.21 15.13 -15.81
C TYR A 218 3.89 16.58 -15.41
N GLU A 219 3.29 17.35 -16.31
CA GLU A 219 2.98 18.77 -16.09
C GLU A 219 1.90 18.97 -14.99
N ASP A 220 1.09 17.92 -14.72
CA ASP A 220 0.01 17.96 -13.74
C ASP A 220 0.51 17.87 -12.28
N ILE A 221 1.77 17.45 -12.04
CA ILE A 221 2.31 17.22 -10.69
C ILE A 221 2.31 18.49 -9.85
N GLN A 222 2.79 19.61 -10.40
CA GLN A 222 2.93 20.85 -9.64
C GLN A 222 1.56 21.39 -9.20
N GLN A 223 0.57 21.31 -10.09
CA GLN A 223 -0.79 21.70 -9.77
C GLN A 223 -1.39 20.77 -8.72
N TYR A 224 -1.25 19.45 -8.89
CA TYR A 224 -1.73 18.48 -7.91
C TYR A 224 -1.15 18.71 -6.51
N ILE A 225 0.16 18.95 -6.41
CA ILE A 225 0.82 19.25 -5.13
C ILE A 225 0.24 20.54 -4.52
N THR A 226 0.06 21.58 -5.33
CA THR A 226 -0.54 22.84 -4.88
C THR A 226 -1.96 22.62 -4.34
N ASP A 227 -2.80 21.91 -5.10
CA ASP A 227 -4.18 21.59 -4.72
C ASP A 227 -4.23 20.71 -3.45
N TYR A 228 -3.36 19.70 -3.35
CA TYR A 228 -3.22 18.87 -2.17
C TYR A 228 -2.88 19.72 -0.93
N TYR A 229 -1.94 20.67 -1.07
CA TYR A 229 -1.56 21.56 0.03
C TYR A 229 -2.64 22.58 0.37
N CYS A 230 -3.50 22.98 -0.57
CA CYS A 230 -4.55 23.96 -0.31
C CYS A 230 -5.83 23.33 0.26
N GLU A 231 -6.16 22.09 -0.13
CA GLU A 231 -7.37 21.40 0.30
C GLU A 231 -7.20 20.66 1.64
N GLN A 232 -7.95 21.08 2.67
CA GLN A 232 -7.80 20.54 4.03
C GLN A 232 -8.13 19.05 4.12
N ASN A 233 -9.18 18.59 3.41
CA ASN A 233 -9.54 17.18 3.39
C ASN A 233 -8.45 16.31 2.77
N MET A 234 -7.76 16.82 1.74
CA MET A 234 -6.63 16.13 1.12
C MET A 234 -5.50 15.92 2.14
N ARG A 235 -5.04 17.01 2.78
CA ARG A 235 -3.96 16.96 3.78
C ARG A 235 -4.26 16.03 4.96
N ASN A 236 -5.53 15.93 5.36
CA ASN A 236 -5.92 15.19 6.55
C ASN A 236 -6.22 13.72 6.28
N LYS A 237 -6.64 13.37 5.06
CA LYS A 237 -7.17 12.03 4.76
C LYS A 237 -6.41 11.28 3.67
N VAL A 238 -5.66 11.96 2.81
CA VAL A 238 -5.13 11.34 1.58
C VAL A 238 -3.63 11.08 1.72
N SER A 239 -3.21 9.86 1.41
CA SER A 239 -1.80 9.48 1.21
C SER A 239 -1.58 9.25 -0.29
N THR A 240 -0.58 9.91 -0.88
CA THR A 240 -0.34 9.90 -2.33
C THR A 240 1.00 9.29 -2.68
N HIS A 241 0.98 8.34 -3.62
CA HIS A 241 2.14 7.61 -4.12
C HIS A 241 2.33 7.91 -5.61
N LEU A 242 3.40 8.61 -5.98
CA LEU A 242 3.72 8.89 -7.38
C LEU A 242 4.62 7.77 -7.94
N VAL A 243 4.23 7.18 -9.05
CA VAL A 243 4.88 5.99 -9.64
C VAL A 243 5.23 6.27 -11.09
N TRP A 244 6.47 6.01 -11.50
CA TRP A 244 6.90 6.16 -12.90
C TRP A 244 7.67 4.91 -13.35
N LYS A 245 7.73 4.68 -14.68
CA LYS A 245 8.44 3.55 -15.26
C LYS A 245 9.95 3.80 -15.26
N GLN A 246 10.73 2.87 -14.70
CA GLN A 246 12.18 2.89 -14.82
C GLN A 246 12.61 2.32 -16.19
N SER A 247 13.59 2.94 -16.85
CA SER A 247 14.16 2.40 -18.09
C SER A 247 15.08 1.21 -17.80
N SER A 248 15.08 0.20 -18.68
CA SER A 248 15.78 -1.07 -18.45
C SER A 248 17.32 -0.98 -18.49
N ASN A 249 17.88 0.16 -18.89
CA ASN A 249 19.33 0.33 -19.13
C ASN A 249 20.06 1.16 -18.06
N THR A 250 19.41 1.52 -16.95
CA THR A 250 20.06 2.33 -15.91
C THR A 250 20.56 1.44 -14.78
N SER A 251 21.87 1.16 -14.76
CA SER A 251 22.59 0.56 -13.63
C SER A 251 23.01 1.58 -12.55
N GLU A 252 22.74 2.87 -12.78
CA GLU A 252 23.08 3.96 -11.88
C GLU A 252 21.88 4.38 -11.02
N CYS A 253 22.19 4.85 -9.80
CA CYS A 253 21.22 5.49 -8.91
C CYS A 253 20.65 6.73 -9.60
N LEU A 254 19.46 6.59 -10.20
CA LEU A 254 18.79 7.71 -10.84
C LEU A 254 18.46 8.76 -9.78
N THR A 255 18.91 9.99 -10.03
CA THR A 255 18.22 11.17 -9.53
C THR A 255 16.76 11.08 -9.93
N MET A 256 15.85 11.44 -9.01
CA MET A 256 14.47 11.76 -9.35
C MET A 256 14.47 12.52 -10.69
N PRO A 257 13.73 12.08 -11.73
CA PRO A 257 13.76 12.75 -13.04
C PRO A 257 13.24 14.20 -12.98
N PHE A 258 12.81 14.63 -11.80
CA PHE A 258 12.27 15.95 -11.49
C PHE A 258 13.39 16.87 -10.98
N PRO A 259 13.63 18.03 -11.61
CA PRO A 259 14.40 19.09 -10.97
C PRO A 259 13.59 19.64 -9.78
N VAL A 260 13.84 19.11 -8.58
CA VAL A 260 13.25 19.57 -7.30
C VAL A 260 13.44 21.08 -7.11
N ASN A 261 14.47 21.65 -7.74
CA ASN A 261 14.90 23.03 -7.60
C ASN A 261 13.96 24.08 -8.24
N ASN A 262 12.98 23.69 -9.07
CA ASN A 262 12.05 24.62 -9.73
C ASN A 262 10.62 24.60 -9.18
N PHE A 263 10.35 23.85 -8.10
CA PHE A 263 9.02 23.84 -7.49
C PHE A 263 8.79 25.09 -6.64
N THR A 264 8.12 26.09 -7.21
CA THR A 264 7.58 27.21 -6.44
C THR A 264 6.20 26.81 -5.91
N LEU A 265 6.14 26.39 -4.64
CA LEU A 265 4.86 26.16 -3.98
C LEU A 265 4.11 27.50 -3.86
N ASN A 266 3.01 27.63 -4.60
CA ASN A 266 2.14 28.80 -4.46
C ASN A 266 1.35 28.69 -3.14
N LYS A 267 1.90 29.23 -2.06
CA LYS A 267 1.27 29.23 -0.73
C LYS A 267 0.03 30.12 -0.64
N ASN A 268 -0.25 30.95 -1.65
CA ASN A 268 -1.35 31.91 -1.58
C ASN A 268 -2.72 31.26 -1.77
N CYS A 269 -2.78 29.94 -2.08
CA CYS A 269 -4.00 29.14 -2.21
C CYS A 269 -5.17 29.91 -2.84
N THR A 270 -4.87 30.65 -3.91
CA THR A 270 -5.87 31.36 -4.70
C THR A 270 -6.75 30.28 -5.30
N LYS A 271 -8.01 30.21 -4.86
CA LYS A 271 -9.01 29.22 -5.28
C LYS A 271 -9.24 29.30 -6.80
N THR A 272 -8.36 28.70 -7.58
CA THR A 272 -8.77 28.07 -8.82
C THR A 272 -9.46 26.79 -8.37
N GLY A 273 -10.72 26.57 -8.76
CA GLY A 273 -11.44 25.35 -8.38
C GLY A 273 -10.63 24.09 -8.72
N PRO A 274 -11.00 22.92 -8.16
CA PRO A 274 -10.28 21.67 -8.42
C PRO A 274 -10.07 21.52 -9.93
N TYR A 275 -8.87 21.10 -10.32
CA TYR A 275 -8.43 20.91 -11.71
C TYR A 275 -9.49 20.17 -12.54
N VAL A 276 -10.40 20.93 -13.14
CA VAL A 276 -11.56 20.43 -13.87
C VAL A 276 -11.44 20.97 -15.30
N GLN A 277 -11.27 20.02 -16.23
CA GLN A 277 -11.65 20.06 -17.65
C GLN A 277 -10.66 20.45 -18.77
N SER A 278 -9.46 21.00 -18.56
CA SER A 278 -8.70 21.48 -19.73
C SER A 278 -7.89 20.41 -20.50
N HIS A 279 -7.44 19.31 -19.87
CA HIS A 279 -6.59 18.31 -20.54
C HIS A 279 -7.37 17.11 -21.13
N SER A 280 -8.60 17.34 -21.59
CA SER A 280 -9.49 16.28 -22.09
C SER A 280 -9.26 15.81 -23.54
N LYS A 281 -8.19 16.23 -24.23
CA LYS A 281 -8.08 15.97 -25.68
C LYS A 281 -7.34 14.71 -26.10
N ASN A 282 -6.56 14.04 -25.24
CA ASN A 282 -5.95 12.75 -25.57
C ASN A 282 -6.23 11.70 -24.48
N LYS A 283 -7.43 11.10 -24.57
CA LYS A 283 -7.89 9.97 -23.74
C LYS A 283 -7.28 8.62 -24.14
N ASN A 284 -6.12 8.61 -24.80
CA ASN A 284 -5.44 7.36 -25.08
C ASN A 284 -4.68 6.96 -23.82
N TRP A 285 -5.29 6.05 -23.06
CA TRP A 285 -4.56 5.28 -22.07
C TRP A 285 -3.40 4.64 -22.81
N THR A 286 -2.18 4.88 -22.34
CA THR A 286 -1.04 4.12 -22.86
C THR A 286 -1.27 2.67 -22.46
N THR A 287 -0.98 1.73 -23.36
CA THR A 287 -1.05 0.27 -23.10
C THR A 287 -0.14 -0.18 -21.94
N ASP A 288 0.63 0.74 -21.38
CA ASP A 288 1.67 0.54 -20.38
C ASP A 288 1.22 0.86 -18.94
N TYR A 289 -0.05 1.26 -18.71
CA TYR A 289 -0.54 1.58 -17.36
C TYR A 289 -0.59 0.32 -16.46
N PRO A 290 0.22 0.24 -15.38
CA PRO A 290 0.37 -0.98 -14.60
C PRO A 290 -0.67 -1.08 -13.47
N GLN A 291 -1.97 -1.12 -13.80
CA GLN A 291 -3.09 -0.99 -12.85
C GLN A 291 -2.95 -1.84 -11.58
N ASN A 292 -2.60 -3.12 -11.72
CA ASN A 292 -2.46 -4.02 -10.58
C ASN A 292 -1.29 -3.64 -9.65
N ALA A 293 -0.16 -3.20 -10.22
CA ALA A 293 0.94 -2.67 -9.43
C ALA A 293 0.51 -1.38 -8.71
N MET A 294 -0.27 -0.52 -9.37
CA MET A 294 -0.79 0.71 -8.75
C MET A 294 -1.71 0.40 -7.56
N PHE A 295 -2.60 -0.58 -7.66
CA PHE A 295 -3.41 -1.04 -6.53
C PHE A 295 -2.54 -1.59 -5.39
N ASN A 296 -1.50 -2.34 -5.70
CA ASN A 296 -0.58 -2.87 -4.68
C ASN A 296 0.18 -1.74 -3.97
N ILE A 297 0.70 -0.75 -4.70
CA ILE A 297 1.38 0.41 -4.14
C ILE A 297 0.43 1.21 -3.23
N ALA A 298 -0.81 1.44 -3.68
CA ALA A 298 -1.82 2.11 -2.86
C ALA A 298 -2.09 1.34 -1.56
N ARG A 299 -2.21 0.00 -1.61
CA ARG A 299 -2.38 -0.84 -0.41
C ARG A 299 -1.17 -0.82 0.52
N ILE A 300 0.04 -0.92 -0.04
CA ILE A 300 1.30 -0.88 0.74
C ILE A 300 1.41 0.45 1.49
N GLY A 301 1.15 1.55 0.80
CA GLY A 301 1.23 2.89 1.35
C GLY A 301 -0.02 3.38 2.10
N ALA A 302 -1.01 2.51 2.31
CA ALA A 302 -2.22 2.86 3.04
C ALA A 302 -1.95 3.02 4.55
N PRO A 303 -2.58 4.00 5.22
CA PRO A 303 -2.35 4.26 6.64
C PRO A 303 -3.05 3.27 7.59
N THR A 304 -4.04 2.50 7.13
CA THR A 304 -4.79 1.53 7.96
C THR A 304 -4.54 0.09 7.56
N ASP A 305 -4.99 -0.87 8.38
CA ASP A 305 -4.80 -2.31 8.12
C ASP A 305 -5.94 -2.98 7.37
N VAL A 306 -7.07 -2.29 7.19
CA VAL A 306 -8.20 -2.76 6.39
C VAL A 306 -8.35 -1.84 5.18
N HIS A 307 -8.47 -2.42 4.00
CA HIS A 307 -8.44 -1.73 2.72
C HIS A 307 -9.70 -2.02 1.92
N MET A 308 -10.36 -0.96 1.46
CA MET A 308 -11.36 -1.03 0.41
C MET A 308 -10.66 -0.81 -0.93
N VAL A 309 -10.52 -1.85 -1.75
CA VAL A 309 -9.94 -1.72 -3.09
C VAL A 309 -11.03 -1.31 -4.07
N SER A 310 -10.87 -0.15 -4.72
CA SER A 310 -11.89 0.34 -5.64
C SER A 310 -11.31 1.31 -6.67
N THR A 311 -11.94 1.36 -7.85
CA THR A 311 -11.73 2.45 -8.80
C THR A 311 -12.15 3.78 -8.17
N ILE A 312 -11.47 4.84 -8.58
CA ILE A 312 -11.54 6.18 -7.99
C ILE A 312 -12.89 6.89 -8.18
N ASP A 313 -13.65 6.44 -9.17
CA ASP A 313 -14.94 6.97 -9.62
C ASP A 313 -16.15 6.29 -8.96
N ASN A 314 -15.96 5.21 -8.20
CA ASN A 314 -17.03 4.59 -7.43
C ASN A 314 -17.44 5.46 -6.26
N LYS A 315 -18.74 5.65 -6.11
CA LYS A 315 -19.35 6.26 -4.93
C LYS A 315 -19.74 5.19 -3.92
N PHE A 316 -19.56 5.46 -2.64
CA PHE A 316 -20.03 4.59 -1.55
C PHE A 316 -21.28 5.16 -0.89
N SER A 317 -22.11 4.30 -0.31
CA SER A 317 -23.24 4.74 0.52
C SER A 317 -22.77 5.60 1.70
N ASP A 318 -23.52 6.61 2.10
CA ASP A 318 -23.08 7.59 3.12
C ASP A 318 -22.64 6.92 4.44
N ASP A 319 -23.35 5.88 4.88
CA ASP A 319 -23.06 5.15 6.12
C ASP A 319 -21.99 4.05 5.99
N PHE A 320 -21.28 3.95 4.86
CA PHE A 320 -20.45 2.79 4.53
C PHE A 320 -19.45 2.41 5.64
N ILE A 321 -18.64 3.37 6.09
CA ILE A 321 -17.63 3.18 7.14
C ILE A 321 -18.30 2.76 8.45
N ARG A 322 -19.40 3.42 8.82
CA ARG A 322 -20.19 3.09 10.00
C ARG A 322 -20.75 1.67 9.96
N ARG A 323 -21.11 1.15 8.78
CA ARG A 323 -21.65 -0.21 8.61
C ARG A 323 -20.58 -1.29 8.65
N VAL A 324 -19.38 -1.00 8.14
CA VAL A 324 -18.24 -1.93 8.15
C VAL A 324 -17.58 -1.97 9.54
N ARG A 325 -17.53 -0.85 10.27
CA ARG A 325 -16.81 -0.71 11.55
C ARG A 325 -17.10 -1.80 12.61
N PRO A 326 -18.34 -2.27 12.83
CA PRO A 326 -18.62 -3.35 13.79
C PRO A 326 -17.90 -4.67 13.48
N TYR A 327 -17.40 -4.83 12.27
CA TYR A 327 -16.64 -5.99 11.83
C TYR A 327 -15.13 -5.77 11.86
N ALA A 328 -14.65 -4.55 12.18
CA ALA A 328 -13.23 -4.22 12.19
C ALA A 328 -12.45 -5.10 13.16
N ASP A 329 -12.93 -5.25 14.40
CA ASP A 329 -12.27 -6.09 15.41
C ASP A 329 -12.26 -7.57 15.01
N LYS A 330 -13.37 -8.07 14.44
CA LYS A 330 -13.44 -9.44 13.88
C LYS A 330 -12.46 -9.62 12.73
N TYR A 331 -12.28 -8.62 11.88
CA TYR A 331 -11.34 -8.67 10.76
C TYR A 331 -9.88 -8.76 11.19
N LEU A 332 -9.56 -8.17 12.34
CA LEU A 332 -8.22 -8.14 12.93
C LEU A 332 -7.95 -9.33 13.86
N ASP A 333 -8.97 -10.12 14.20
CA ASP A 333 -8.84 -11.34 14.99
C ASP A 333 -8.30 -12.49 14.13
N LYS A 334 -7.34 -13.26 14.71
CA LYS A 334 -6.68 -14.40 14.07
C LYS A 334 -7.66 -15.50 13.68
N GLU A 335 -8.76 -15.67 14.42
CA GLU A 335 -9.79 -16.66 14.07
C GLU A 335 -10.39 -16.40 12.66
N TYR A 336 -10.37 -15.15 12.21
CA TYR A 336 -10.92 -14.72 10.92
C TYR A 336 -9.82 -14.35 9.91
N GLU A 337 -8.59 -14.86 10.09
CA GLU A 337 -7.45 -14.60 9.18
C GLU A 337 -7.69 -15.08 7.74
N LYS A 338 -8.74 -15.87 7.48
CA LYS A 338 -9.12 -16.28 6.12
C LYS A 338 -10.53 -15.83 5.75
N MET A 339 -10.87 -14.58 6.03
CA MET A 339 -12.17 -14.01 5.71
C MET A 339 -12.02 -12.80 4.78
N VAL A 340 -12.85 -12.72 3.75
CA VAL A 340 -13.07 -11.49 2.96
C VAL A 340 -14.52 -11.01 3.05
N ILE A 341 -14.70 -9.70 3.17
CA ILE A 341 -16.01 -9.04 3.12
C ILE A 341 -16.26 -8.55 1.70
N ILE A 342 -17.42 -8.92 1.16
CA ILE A 342 -17.94 -8.50 -0.13
C ILE A 342 -18.94 -7.37 0.06
N VAL A 343 -18.81 -6.36 -0.78
CA VAL A 343 -19.76 -5.26 -0.93
C VAL A 343 -20.47 -5.41 -2.27
N ARG A 344 -21.79 -5.24 -2.28
CA ARG A 344 -22.55 -5.20 -3.53
C ARG A 344 -22.27 -3.90 -4.28
N ARG A 345 -21.95 -4.03 -5.56
CA ARG A 345 -21.70 -2.91 -6.48
C ARG A 345 -22.84 -2.78 -7.48
N PHE A 346 -23.25 -1.55 -7.73
CA PHE A 346 -24.33 -1.20 -8.66
C PHE A 346 -23.85 -0.20 -9.72
N GLU A 347 -24.60 -0.09 -10.80
CA GLU A 347 -24.52 1.01 -11.77
C GLU A 347 -25.80 1.82 -11.69
N SER A 348 -25.69 3.16 -11.77
CA SER A 348 -26.84 4.05 -11.81
C SER A 348 -26.82 4.96 -13.03
N GLU A 349 -27.99 5.29 -13.57
CA GLU A 349 -28.12 6.24 -14.68
C GLU A 349 -27.55 7.62 -14.33
N MET A 350 -26.78 8.23 -15.24
CA MET A 350 -26.12 9.52 -15.00
C MET A 350 -27.09 10.71 -14.88
N SER A 351 -28.28 10.62 -15.48
CA SER A 351 -29.30 11.67 -15.46
C SER A 351 -30.12 11.70 -14.17
N TYR A 352 -29.90 10.77 -13.24
CA TYR A 352 -30.68 10.60 -12.03
C TYR A 352 -29.84 10.83 -10.76
N LYS A 353 -30.50 11.18 -9.66
CA LYS A 353 -29.85 11.31 -8.35
C LYS A 353 -29.26 9.95 -7.96
N TRP A 354 -27.95 9.88 -7.76
CA TRP A 354 -27.30 8.64 -7.35
C TRP A 354 -27.70 8.28 -5.92
N PRO A 355 -28.02 7.00 -5.66
CA PRO A 355 -28.46 6.56 -4.35
C PRO A 355 -27.34 6.72 -3.31
N ASN A 356 -27.66 7.39 -2.21
CA ASN A 356 -26.76 7.58 -1.08
C ASN A 356 -26.98 6.54 0.03
N ASN A 357 -28.17 5.95 0.09
CA ASN A 357 -28.59 5.02 1.12
C ASN A 357 -29.42 3.86 0.53
N ILE A 358 -29.69 2.84 1.34
CA ILE A 358 -30.36 1.61 0.90
C ILE A 358 -31.77 1.88 0.38
N SER A 359 -32.53 2.80 1.00
CA SER A 359 -33.89 3.14 0.56
C SER A 359 -33.87 3.78 -0.83
N GLU A 360 -32.99 4.75 -1.06
CA GLU A 360 -32.81 5.36 -2.38
C GLU A 360 -32.31 4.36 -3.43
N LEU A 361 -31.40 3.45 -3.04
CA LEU A 361 -30.92 2.39 -3.93
C LEU A 361 -32.05 1.44 -4.31
N PHE A 362 -32.87 1.02 -3.35
CA PHE A 362 -33.98 0.11 -3.59
C PHE A 362 -35.01 0.73 -4.53
N GLU A 363 -35.42 1.99 -4.28
CA GLU A 363 -36.31 2.73 -5.18
C GLU A 363 -35.73 2.82 -6.59
N SER A 364 -34.46 3.25 -6.71
CA SER A 364 -33.76 3.36 -7.99
C SER A 364 -33.66 2.01 -8.72
N TYR A 365 -33.39 0.93 -7.98
CA TYR A 365 -33.32 -0.44 -8.50
C TYR A 365 -34.68 -0.94 -9.00
N THR A 366 -35.75 -0.75 -8.21
CA THR A 366 -37.11 -1.15 -8.62
C THR A 366 -37.63 -0.38 -9.83
N ASN A 367 -37.17 0.85 -10.02
CA ASN A 367 -37.50 1.68 -11.18
C ASN A 367 -36.59 1.41 -12.39
N GLY A 368 -35.66 0.44 -12.32
CA GLY A 368 -34.73 0.10 -13.39
C GLY A 368 -33.64 1.16 -13.64
N ARG A 369 -33.49 2.15 -12.76
CA ARG A 369 -32.48 3.23 -12.84
C ARG A 369 -31.16 2.86 -12.19
N SER A 370 -31.14 1.80 -11.39
CA SER A 370 -29.93 1.14 -10.91
C SER A 370 -29.98 -0.36 -11.18
N VAL A 371 -28.84 -0.95 -11.49
CA VAL A 371 -28.69 -2.39 -11.74
C VAL A 371 -27.45 -2.93 -11.03
N GLU A 372 -27.39 -4.24 -10.77
CA GLU A 372 -26.12 -4.86 -10.35
C GLU A 372 -25.03 -4.53 -11.39
N PHE A 373 -23.80 -4.30 -10.91
CA PHE A 373 -22.69 -3.85 -11.75
C PHE A 373 -22.48 -4.79 -12.95
N HIS A 374 -22.28 -4.21 -14.14
CA HIS A 374 -22.15 -4.94 -15.41
C HIS A 374 -23.29 -5.93 -15.72
N LYS A 375 -24.52 -5.73 -15.21
CA LYS A 375 -25.66 -6.64 -15.45
C LYS A 375 -25.89 -7.00 -16.93
N PHE A 376 -25.64 -6.08 -17.85
CA PHE A 376 -25.90 -6.29 -19.29
C PHE A 376 -24.69 -6.79 -20.09
N VAL A 377 -23.47 -6.70 -19.55
CA VAL A 377 -22.24 -7.06 -20.27
C VAL A 377 -21.52 -8.25 -19.64
N TRP A 378 -21.56 -8.39 -18.31
CA TRP A 378 -20.83 -9.42 -17.57
C TRP A 378 -21.52 -9.83 -16.25
N ALA A 379 -22.79 -10.21 -16.34
CA ALA A 379 -23.56 -10.63 -15.16
C ALA A 379 -22.93 -11.80 -14.40
N ILE A 380 -22.36 -12.79 -15.11
CA ILE A 380 -21.78 -13.98 -14.48
C ILE A 380 -20.63 -13.66 -13.51
N GLY A 381 -19.86 -12.60 -13.78
CA GLY A 381 -18.75 -12.21 -12.92
C GLY A 381 -19.17 -11.39 -11.71
N HIS A 382 -20.27 -10.64 -11.79
CA HIS A 382 -20.64 -9.68 -10.74
C HIS A 382 -21.91 -10.04 -9.96
N SER A 383 -22.75 -10.97 -10.45
CA SER A 383 -23.93 -11.41 -9.72
C SER A 383 -23.55 -12.05 -8.38
N ILE A 384 -24.21 -11.59 -7.31
CA ILE A 384 -24.06 -12.15 -5.97
C ILE A 384 -25.44 -12.69 -5.51
N PRO A 385 -25.56 -13.98 -5.15
CA PRO A 385 -26.81 -14.58 -4.72
C PRO A 385 -27.46 -13.86 -3.54
N GLY A 386 -28.79 -13.92 -3.46
CA GLY A 386 -29.55 -13.39 -2.31
C GLY A 386 -29.77 -11.88 -2.32
N LEU A 387 -29.97 -11.26 -3.50
CA LEU A 387 -30.17 -9.81 -3.61
C LEU A 387 -31.46 -9.33 -2.94
N ASN A 388 -32.55 -10.07 -3.10
CA ASN A 388 -33.85 -9.70 -2.52
C ASN A 388 -33.80 -9.78 -0.99
N GLU A 389 -33.18 -10.84 -0.46
CA GLU A 389 -32.94 -11.04 0.97
C GLU A 389 -32.03 -9.94 1.52
N TRP A 390 -30.99 -9.57 0.76
CA TRP A 390 -30.09 -8.47 1.10
C TRP A 390 -30.82 -7.13 1.19
N PHE A 391 -31.70 -6.80 0.23
CA PHE A 391 -32.53 -5.60 0.28
C PHE A 391 -33.50 -5.64 1.46
N TYR A 392 -34.22 -6.75 1.64
CA TYR A 392 -35.18 -6.92 2.72
C TYR A 392 -34.53 -6.71 4.09
N GLN A 393 -33.40 -7.36 4.35
CA GLN A 393 -32.63 -7.19 5.58
C GLN A 393 -32.15 -5.74 5.73
N SER A 394 -31.56 -5.18 4.66
CA SER A 394 -30.94 -3.85 4.70
C SER A 394 -31.94 -2.69 4.87
N LEU A 395 -33.22 -2.92 4.54
CA LEU A 395 -34.31 -1.95 4.70
C LEU A 395 -35.00 -2.06 6.07
N LYS A 396 -35.09 -3.27 6.63
CA LYS A 396 -35.87 -3.55 7.83
C LYS A 396 -35.04 -3.47 9.11
N ASP A 397 -33.81 -4.00 9.07
CA ASP A 397 -32.99 -4.14 10.25
C ASP A 397 -32.14 -2.88 10.48
N LYS A 398 -31.81 -2.61 11.75
CA LYS A 398 -30.88 -1.53 12.10
C LYS A 398 -29.43 -2.01 12.16
N ALA A 399 -29.23 -3.29 12.47
CA ALA A 399 -27.93 -3.90 12.66
C ALA A 399 -27.38 -4.45 11.34
N THR A 400 -26.12 -4.13 11.05
CA THR A 400 -25.41 -4.74 9.92
C THR A 400 -25.21 -6.23 10.18
N ASN A 401 -25.20 -7.05 9.12
CA ASN A 401 -24.95 -8.50 9.17
C ASN A 401 -23.94 -8.92 8.09
N LEU A 402 -23.30 -10.07 8.28
CA LEU A 402 -22.47 -10.76 7.30
C LEU A 402 -23.08 -12.11 6.95
N THR A 403 -23.34 -12.33 5.66
CA THR A 403 -23.86 -13.62 5.17
C THR A 403 -22.75 -14.38 4.44
N LYS A 404 -22.37 -15.54 4.97
CA LYS A 404 -21.39 -16.43 4.32
C LYS A 404 -21.94 -16.94 3.00
N ILE A 405 -21.13 -16.85 1.94
CA ILE A 405 -21.43 -17.39 0.63
C ILE A 405 -20.28 -18.26 0.12
N LYS A 406 -20.59 -19.22 -0.74
CA LYS A 406 -19.58 -20.03 -1.41
C LYS A 406 -18.95 -19.22 -2.53
N TYR A 407 -17.67 -19.49 -2.79
CA TYR A 407 -17.01 -19.02 -4.02
C TYR A 407 -17.78 -19.51 -5.25
N LEU A 408 -18.11 -18.61 -6.16
CA LEU A 408 -18.99 -18.91 -7.31
C LEU A 408 -18.23 -19.38 -8.55
N GLY A 409 -16.90 -19.33 -8.51
CA GLY A 409 -16.04 -19.85 -9.58
C GLY A 409 -15.08 -18.80 -10.15
N PRO A 410 -14.20 -19.23 -11.08
CA PRO A 410 -13.07 -18.45 -11.55
C PRO A 410 -13.39 -17.12 -12.24
N PHE A 411 -14.60 -16.97 -12.77
CA PHE A 411 -15.06 -15.74 -13.43
C PHE A 411 -15.63 -14.72 -12.46
N TRP A 412 -15.80 -15.09 -11.19
CA TRP A 412 -16.43 -14.25 -10.19
C TRP A 412 -15.47 -13.17 -9.68
N GLU A 413 -15.94 -11.93 -9.72
CA GLU A 413 -15.20 -10.71 -9.42
C GLU A 413 -16.04 -9.75 -8.55
N PRO A 414 -16.39 -10.17 -7.32
CA PRO A 414 -17.04 -9.30 -6.37
C PRO A 414 -16.09 -8.20 -5.90
N GLN A 415 -16.66 -7.08 -5.45
CA GLN A 415 -15.88 -6.04 -4.81
C GLN A 415 -15.60 -6.43 -3.35
N ILE A 416 -14.32 -6.54 -2.97
CA ILE A 416 -13.91 -7.05 -1.66
C ILE A 416 -13.13 -6.03 -0.82
N LEU A 417 -13.37 -6.07 0.49
CA LEU A 417 -12.48 -5.50 1.49
C LEU A 417 -11.39 -6.53 1.81
N VAL A 418 -10.17 -6.07 1.98
CA VAL A 418 -8.99 -6.91 2.24
C VAL A 418 -8.18 -6.31 3.37
N ARG A 419 -7.29 -7.08 3.96
CA ARG A 419 -6.31 -6.57 4.92
C ARG A 419 -5.00 -6.19 4.25
N ARG A 420 -4.17 -5.48 5.00
CA ARG A 420 -2.81 -5.12 4.57
C ARG A 420 -2.01 -6.35 4.14
N ASN A 421 -2.07 -7.44 4.90
CA ASN A 421 -1.27 -8.64 4.65
C ASN A 421 -1.98 -9.69 3.79
N ASP A 422 -3.21 -9.45 3.36
CA ASP A 422 -3.91 -10.33 2.44
C ASP A 422 -3.23 -10.31 1.05
N PRO A 423 -3.39 -11.37 0.23
CA PRO A 423 -2.73 -11.46 -1.06
C PRO A 423 -2.88 -10.21 -1.95
N HIS A 424 -1.81 -9.87 -2.64
CA HIS A 424 -1.74 -8.73 -3.56
C HIS A 424 -2.24 -9.09 -4.97
N HIS A 425 -2.56 -8.07 -5.78
CA HIS A 425 -2.88 -8.28 -7.19
C HIS A 425 -1.67 -8.85 -7.93
N TYR A 426 -1.91 -9.70 -8.93
CA TYR A 426 -0.86 -10.17 -9.82
C TYR A 426 -0.44 -9.03 -10.76
N GLU A 427 0.72 -8.43 -10.52
CA GLU A 427 1.16 -7.19 -11.18
C GLU A 427 1.38 -7.30 -12.68
N LYS A 428 1.63 -8.51 -13.19
CA LYS A 428 1.85 -8.76 -14.61
C LYS A 428 0.55 -8.99 -15.39
N GLN A 429 -0.60 -8.92 -14.72
CA GLN A 429 -1.88 -8.99 -15.42
C GLN A 429 -2.07 -7.74 -16.29
N PRO A 430 -2.39 -7.90 -17.59
CA PRO A 430 -2.71 -6.77 -18.44
C PRO A 430 -3.95 -6.03 -17.94
N ILE A 431 -3.96 -4.71 -18.08
CA ILE A 431 -5.11 -3.86 -17.75
C ILE A 431 -6.35 -4.33 -18.53
N GLY A 432 -7.54 -4.24 -17.93
CA GLY A 432 -8.81 -4.56 -18.62
C GLY A 432 -8.99 -6.04 -19.00
N CYS A 433 -8.07 -6.92 -18.58
CA CYS A 433 -8.08 -8.33 -18.92
C CYS A 433 -8.26 -9.17 -17.66
N ALA A 434 -9.49 -9.23 -17.12
CA ALA A 434 -9.85 -10.07 -15.95
C ALA A 434 -9.01 -9.80 -14.68
N ASP A 435 -8.68 -8.54 -14.43
CA ASP A 435 -7.88 -8.09 -13.28
C ASP A 435 -8.54 -8.46 -11.94
N GLN A 436 -9.82 -8.16 -11.76
CA GLN A 436 -10.55 -8.50 -10.54
C GLN A 436 -10.85 -9.99 -10.38
N GLN A 437 -11.03 -10.71 -11.49
CA GLN A 437 -11.22 -12.16 -11.49
C GLN A 437 -9.97 -12.86 -10.97
N VAL A 438 -8.79 -12.48 -11.49
CA VAL A 438 -7.49 -12.99 -11.03
C VAL A 438 -7.29 -12.65 -9.55
N PHE A 439 -7.60 -11.42 -9.13
CA PHE A 439 -7.49 -11.02 -7.73
C PHE A 439 -8.36 -11.89 -6.81
N THR A 440 -9.66 -12.04 -7.12
CA THR A 440 -10.60 -12.87 -6.35
C THR A 440 -10.19 -14.35 -6.34
N TYR A 441 -9.68 -14.86 -7.47
CA TYR A 441 -9.21 -16.24 -7.57
C TYR A 441 -8.09 -16.53 -6.56
N VAL A 442 -7.17 -15.58 -6.33
CA VAL A 442 -6.09 -15.75 -5.34
C VAL A 442 -6.67 -16.01 -3.93
N PHE A 443 -7.75 -15.32 -3.54
CA PHE A 443 -8.39 -15.52 -2.24
C PHE A 443 -9.02 -16.90 -2.11
N CYS A 444 -9.74 -17.38 -3.15
CA CYS A 444 -10.22 -18.77 -3.13
C CYS A 444 -9.06 -19.74 -2.98
N ARG A 445 -7.98 -19.54 -3.75
CA ARG A 445 -6.82 -20.43 -3.71
C ARG A 445 -6.14 -20.43 -2.34
N ALA A 446 -6.13 -19.31 -1.65
CA ALA A 446 -5.62 -19.18 -0.29
C ALA A 446 -6.60 -19.68 0.81
N GLU A 447 -7.72 -20.31 0.43
CA GLU A 447 -8.77 -20.84 1.32
C GLU A 447 -9.52 -19.77 2.11
N TYR A 448 -9.71 -18.57 1.53
CA TYR A 448 -10.55 -17.55 2.15
C TYR A 448 -12.03 -17.89 2.02
N GLU A 449 -12.76 -17.52 3.06
CA GLU A 449 -14.21 -17.53 3.14
C GLU A 449 -14.79 -16.18 2.75
N PHE A 450 -15.91 -16.21 2.02
CA PHE A 450 -16.52 -15.02 1.44
C PHE A 450 -17.80 -14.64 2.19
N TYR A 451 -17.91 -13.39 2.62
CA TYR A 451 -19.06 -12.90 3.40
C TYR A 451 -19.63 -11.62 2.79
N VAL A 452 -20.92 -11.62 2.47
CA VAL A 452 -21.60 -10.44 1.93
C VAL A 452 -22.06 -9.54 3.06
N LEU A 453 -21.65 -8.28 3.03
CA LEU A 453 -22.07 -7.23 3.95
C LEU A 453 -23.45 -6.70 3.59
N SER A 454 -24.35 -6.62 4.56
CA SER A 454 -25.62 -5.90 4.42
C SER A 454 -25.48 -4.40 4.64
N HIS A 455 -26.48 -3.60 4.25
CA HIS A 455 -26.59 -2.17 4.53
C HIS A 455 -25.51 -1.23 3.94
N ALA A 456 -24.56 -1.76 3.17
CA ALA A 456 -23.49 -1.00 2.54
C ALA A 456 -23.32 -1.42 1.09
N PHE A 457 -23.15 -0.45 0.19
CA PHE A 457 -22.99 -0.68 -1.24
C PHE A 457 -22.08 0.38 -1.86
N SER A 458 -21.65 0.11 -3.09
CA SER A 458 -21.02 1.08 -3.96
C SER A 458 -21.78 1.22 -5.27
N THR A 459 -21.65 2.38 -5.91
CA THR A 459 -22.32 2.74 -7.16
C THR A 459 -21.32 3.32 -8.14
N HIS A 460 -21.27 2.75 -9.33
CA HIS A 460 -20.53 3.27 -10.47
C HIS A 460 -21.42 4.17 -11.34
N PRO A 461 -20.88 5.29 -11.88
CA PRO A 461 -21.64 6.17 -12.76
C PRO A 461 -21.89 5.57 -14.14
N GLY A 462 -23.16 5.55 -14.56
CA GLY A 462 -23.57 5.10 -15.88
C GLY A 462 -23.79 3.59 -15.96
N ILE A 463 -24.90 3.20 -16.61
CA ILE A 463 -25.23 1.80 -16.88
C ILE A 463 -24.58 1.38 -18.19
N LEU A 464 -23.70 0.40 -18.13
CA LEU A 464 -23.03 -0.12 -19.31
C LEU A 464 -23.92 -1.15 -20.01
N LYS A 465 -24.41 -0.82 -21.21
CA LYS A 465 -25.32 -1.67 -21.99
C LYS A 465 -24.63 -2.51 -23.07
N LYS A 466 -23.40 -2.15 -23.43
CA LYS A 466 -22.59 -2.84 -24.43
C LYS A 466 -21.14 -2.84 -23.98
N PRO A 467 -20.38 -3.90 -24.32
CA PRO A 467 -18.93 -3.88 -24.22
C PRO A 467 -18.36 -2.61 -24.81
N THR A 468 -17.35 -2.03 -24.16
CA THR A 468 -16.71 -0.84 -24.73
C THR A 468 -15.68 -1.27 -25.78
N ASP A 469 -15.60 -0.56 -26.92
CA ASP A 469 -14.57 -0.80 -27.95
C ASP A 469 -13.13 -0.55 -27.48
N ARG A 470 -12.91 -0.27 -26.18
CA ARG A 470 -11.61 -0.37 -25.54
C ARG A 470 -11.23 -1.85 -25.43
N ILE A 471 -11.03 -2.48 -26.59
CA ILE A 471 -10.37 -3.77 -26.71
C ILE A 471 -8.99 -3.55 -26.12
N THR A 472 -8.82 -3.94 -24.87
CA THR A 472 -7.49 -4.09 -24.34
C THR A 472 -6.89 -5.29 -25.05
N ASN A 473 -5.72 -5.12 -25.64
CA ASN A 473 -5.03 -6.23 -26.28
C ASN A 473 -4.61 -7.24 -25.20
N CYS A 474 -5.48 -8.20 -24.91
CA CYS A 474 -5.23 -9.26 -23.94
C CYS A 474 -4.26 -10.32 -24.47
N SER A 475 -3.53 -10.07 -25.57
CA SER A 475 -2.53 -11.02 -26.11
C SER A 475 -1.48 -11.42 -25.08
N ALA A 476 -1.13 -10.50 -24.16
CA ALA A 476 -0.20 -10.77 -23.07
C ALA A 476 -0.69 -11.86 -22.09
N LEU A 477 -2.01 -12.12 -22.01
CA LEU A 477 -2.56 -13.22 -21.21
C LEU A 477 -2.09 -14.59 -21.68
N LYS A 478 -1.82 -14.78 -22.97
CA LYS A 478 -1.29 -16.05 -23.50
C LYS A 478 0.03 -16.42 -22.83
N THR A 479 0.82 -15.42 -22.46
CA THR A 479 2.12 -15.60 -21.80
C THR A 479 1.98 -15.55 -20.27
N GLU A 480 1.22 -14.60 -19.73
CA GLU A 480 1.16 -14.35 -18.29
C GLU A 480 0.14 -15.22 -17.55
N GLY A 481 -0.95 -15.63 -18.20
CA GLY A 481 -1.96 -16.53 -17.63
C GLY A 481 -1.38 -17.87 -17.18
N PRO A 482 -0.65 -18.62 -18.03
CA PRO A 482 -0.01 -19.86 -17.64
C PRO A 482 0.98 -19.69 -16.46
N LYS A 483 1.73 -18.58 -16.43
CA LYS A 483 2.65 -18.25 -15.32
C LYS A 483 1.89 -18.02 -14.02
N PHE A 484 0.78 -17.28 -14.08
CA PHE A 484 -0.10 -17.06 -12.94
C PHE A 484 -0.67 -18.39 -12.40
N PHE A 485 -1.22 -19.26 -13.26
CA PHE A 485 -1.74 -20.55 -12.80
C PHE A 485 -0.67 -21.48 -12.26
N HIS A 486 0.51 -21.49 -12.87
CA HIS A 486 1.65 -22.24 -12.34
C HIS A 486 2.02 -21.74 -10.93
N LEU A 487 2.11 -20.42 -10.74
CA LEU A 487 2.37 -19.79 -9.44
C LEU A 487 1.30 -20.18 -8.41
N MET A 488 0.01 -20.07 -8.75
CA MET A 488 -1.09 -20.45 -7.86
C MET A 488 -1.06 -21.93 -7.50
N ASN A 489 -0.76 -22.83 -8.44
CA ASN A 489 -0.63 -24.25 -8.18
C ASN A 489 0.55 -24.60 -7.29
N LYS A 490 1.65 -23.85 -7.41
CA LYS A 490 2.83 -24.00 -6.56
C LYS A 490 2.56 -23.49 -5.14
N MET A 491 1.91 -22.32 -5.00
CA MET A 491 1.62 -21.71 -3.70
C MET A 491 0.47 -22.40 -2.95
N PHE A 492 -0.55 -22.84 -3.68
CA PHE A 492 -1.80 -23.36 -3.12
C PHE A 492 -2.21 -24.69 -3.77
N PRO A 493 -1.48 -25.79 -3.51
CA PRO A 493 -1.73 -27.06 -4.19
C PRO A 493 -3.07 -27.71 -3.81
N LYS A 494 -3.56 -27.48 -2.59
CA LYS A 494 -4.77 -28.14 -2.04
C LYS A 494 -6.09 -27.64 -2.65
N THR A 495 -6.12 -26.40 -3.11
CA THR A 495 -7.35 -25.71 -3.58
C THR A 495 -7.56 -25.75 -5.09
N LYS A 496 -6.69 -26.47 -5.81
CA LYS A 496 -6.75 -26.57 -7.29
C LYS A 496 -8.08 -27.12 -7.80
N VAL A 497 -8.66 -28.08 -7.09
CA VAL A 497 -9.94 -28.71 -7.48
C VAL A 497 -11.13 -27.85 -7.04
N THR A 498 -11.09 -27.31 -5.82
CA THR A 498 -12.21 -26.59 -5.21
C THR A 498 -12.46 -25.21 -5.81
N CYS A 499 -11.42 -24.50 -6.25
CA CYS A 499 -11.55 -23.17 -6.87
C CYS A 499 -11.77 -23.23 -8.39
N GLY A 500 -11.77 -24.43 -8.98
CA GLY A 500 -11.87 -24.62 -10.42
C GLY A 500 -10.61 -24.20 -11.20
N LYS A 501 -10.63 -24.54 -12.49
CA LYS A 501 -9.63 -24.14 -13.48
C LYS A 501 -10.22 -23.10 -14.41
N ILE A 502 -9.45 -22.08 -14.75
CA ILE A 502 -9.71 -21.27 -15.94
C ILE A 502 -9.09 -22.05 -17.11
N THR A 503 -9.91 -22.79 -17.86
CA THR A 503 -9.37 -23.78 -18.82
C THR A 503 -9.12 -23.25 -20.21
N ASN A 504 -9.68 -22.12 -20.64
CA ASN A 504 -9.52 -21.68 -22.03
C ASN A 504 -9.12 -20.19 -22.12
N GLU A 505 -8.17 -19.93 -23.01
CA GLU A 505 -7.78 -18.62 -23.55
C GLU A 505 -8.95 -17.83 -24.17
N GLU A 506 -10.12 -18.47 -24.36
CA GLU A 506 -11.28 -17.91 -25.05
C GLU A 506 -12.24 -17.09 -24.18
N ASN A 507 -12.09 -17.07 -22.85
CA ASN A 507 -13.04 -16.35 -21.97
C ASN A 507 -12.40 -15.39 -20.97
N ILE A 508 -11.08 -15.23 -21.00
CA ILE A 508 -10.42 -14.16 -20.25
C ILE A 508 -10.32 -12.95 -21.19
N GLY A 509 -11.34 -12.07 -21.16
CA GLY A 509 -11.28 -10.76 -21.83
C GLY A 509 -11.82 -10.67 -23.27
N LEU A 510 -12.75 -11.53 -23.69
CA LEU A 510 -13.39 -11.41 -25.03
C LEU A 510 -14.83 -10.87 -25.03
N ASN A 511 -15.40 -10.49 -23.88
CA ASN A 511 -16.74 -9.89 -23.81
C ASN A 511 -16.83 -8.66 -22.88
N SER A 512 -15.72 -7.94 -22.66
CA SER A 512 -15.70 -6.65 -21.94
C SER A 512 -15.71 -5.46 -22.90
#